data_AF-A0A2U2S0M4-F1
#
_entry.id   AF-A0A2U2S0M4-F1
#
_cell.length_a   1.000
_cell.length_b   1.000
_cell.length_c   1.000
_cell.angle_alpha   90.00
_cell.angle_beta   90.00
_cell.angle_gamma   90.00
#
_symmetry.space_group_name_H-M   'P 1'
#
loop_
_entity.id
_entity.type
_entity.pdbx_description
1 polymer ?
#
loop_
_entity_poly.entity_id
_entity_poly.type
_entity_poly.pdbx_seq_one_letter_code
_entity_poly.pdbx_strand_id
1 'polypeptide(L)'
;MITINIFVYMWAIFFYQNQDVQGLWITEDDETGKKKSEVLIYKEGNKVYGKIINLILPEDKGKLCLKCKGENKNKPIEGLVILKDLILEDDTWDSGTILDPKSGKIYDCYISLEDDNTLKVRGFLGFSLLGRTQIWKRKLD
;
A
#
# COMPACT_ATOMS: atom_id res chain seq x y z
N MET A 1 52.56 20.21 32.97
CA MET A 1 51.36 19.42 33.38
C MET A 1 50.15 20.09 32.73
N ILE A 2 49.75 19.63 31.55
CA ILE A 2 48.52 20.08 30.85
C ILE A 2 47.83 18.79 30.44
N THR A 3 46.75 18.43 31.13
CA THR A 3 45.91 17.28 30.78
C THR A 3 44.90 17.70 29.72
N ILE A 4 44.99 17.09 28.54
CA ILE A 4 44.04 17.29 27.43
C ILE A 4 42.86 16.34 27.68
N ASN A 5 41.69 16.89 28.02
CA ASN A 5 40.44 16.13 28.07
C ASN A 5 39.90 15.95 26.64
N ILE A 6 40.06 14.75 26.09
CA ILE A 6 39.45 14.37 24.82
C ILE A 6 38.03 13.88 25.12
N PHE A 7 37.04 14.74 24.92
CA PHE A 7 35.63 14.34 24.85
C PHE A 7 35.38 13.70 23.48
N VAL A 8 35.30 12.37 23.44
CA VAL A 8 34.90 11.62 22.24
C VAL A 8 33.39 11.73 22.09
N TYR A 9 32.92 12.60 21.19
CA TYR A 9 31.52 12.62 20.77
C TYR A 9 31.24 11.38 19.92
N MET A 10 30.51 10.42 20.49
CA MET A 10 30.04 9.24 19.79
C MET A 10 28.82 9.63 18.93
N TRP A 11 29.04 9.85 17.63
CA TRP A 11 27.96 10.10 16.69
C TRP A 11 27.22 8.77 16.44
N ALA A 12 25.99 8.66 16.94
CA ALA A 12 25.12 7.55 16.61
C ALA A 12 24.72 7.66 15.13
N ILE A 13 25.19 6.74 14.30
CA ILE A 13 24.71 6.60 12.93
C ILE A 13 23.35 5.91 13.03
N PHE A 14 22.27 6.69 12.89
CA PHE A 14 20.94 6.12 12.70
C PHE A 14 20.89 5.50 11.31
N PHE A 15 20.82 4.17 11.24
CA PHE A 15 20.48 3.47 10.02
C PHE A 15 19.00 3.73 9.73
N TYR A 16 18.70 4.60 8.78
CA TYR A 16 17.35 4.69 8.21
C TYR A 16 17.05 3.35 7.54
N GLN A 17 16.16 2.56 8.14
CA GLN A 17 15.60 1.40 7.43
C GLN A 17 14.78 1.96 6.27
N ASN A 18 15.20 1.66 5.04
CA ASN A 18 14.40 1.97 3.87
C ASN A 18 13.18 1.04 3.92
N GLN A 19 12.03 1.56 4.34
CA GLN A 19 10.77 0.83 4.27
C GLN A 19 10.35 0.70 2.81
N ASP A 20 10.84 -0.34 2.14
CA ASP A 20 10.50 -0.59 0.74
C ASP A 20 9.17 -1.34 0.63
N VAL A 21 8.11 -0.56 0.47
CA VAL A 21 6.75 -1.06 0.17
C VAL A 21 6.62 -1.59 -1.26
N GLN A 22 7.60 -1.36 -2.14
CA GLN A 22 7.53 -1.84 -3.51
C GLN A 22 7.54 -3.37 -3.58
N GLY A 23 6.91 -3.90 -4.62
CA GLY A 23 6.84 -5.34 -4.87
C GLY A 23 5.41 -5.86 -5.05
N LEU A 24 5.29 -7.18 -5.10
CA LEU A 24 4.02 -7.86 -5.28
C LEU A 24 3.38 -8.21 -3.94
N TRP A 25 2.11 -7.87 -3.80
CA TRP A 25 1.32 -8.07 -2.59
C TRP A 25 0.05 -8.85 -2.90
N ILE A 26 -0.32 -9.75 -2.00
CA ILE A 26 -1.55 -10.53 -2.06
C ILE A 26 -2.58 -9.88 -1.16
N THR A 27 -3.73 -9.55 -1.74
CA THR A 27 -4.91 -9.12 -0.98
C THR A 27 -5.71 -10.32 -0.54
N GLU A 28 -6.26 -10.28 0.67
CA GLU A 28 -7.10 -11.35 1.21
C GLU A 28 -8.50 -10.83 1.52
N ASP A 29 -9.47 -11.74 1.48
CA ASP A 29 -10.82 -11.47 1.94
C ASP A 29 -10.88 -11.58 3.47
N ASP A 30 -11.17 -10.48 4.17
CA ASP A 30 -11.09 -10.42 5.63
C ASP A 30 -12.03 -11.42 6.34
N GLU A 31 -13.11 -11.87 5.70
CA GLU A 31 -14.06 -12.82 6.28
C GLU A 31 -13.67 -14.28 6.02
N THR A 32 -13.15 -14.57 4.82
CA THR A 32 -12.91 -15.95 4.36
C THR A 32 -11.44 -16.35 4.29
N GLY A 33 -10.52 -15.39 4.41
CA GLY A 33 -9.07 -15.59 4.23
C GLY A 33 -8.66 -15.94 2.79
N LYS A 34 -9.59 -15.88 1.83
CA LYS A 34 -9.30 -16.24 0.44
C LYS A 34 -8.44 -15.17 -0.20
N LYS A 35 -7.34 -15.60 -0.83
CA LYS A 35 -6.51 -14.73 -1.69
C LYS A 35 -7.35 -14.24 -2.87
N LYS A 36 -7.38 -12.92 -3.07
CA LYS A 36 -8.24 -12.26 -4.06
C LYS A 36 -7.46 -11.76 -5.27
N SER A 37 -6.38 -11.02 -5.04
CA SER A 37 -5.64 -10.34 -6.10
C SER A 37 -4.16 -10.22 -5.78
N GLU A 38 -3.36 -10.10 -6.84
CA GLU A 38 -1.96 -9.67 -6.76
C GLU A 38 -1.89 -8.20 -7.18
N VAL A 39 -1.31 -7.38 -6.31
CA VAL A 39 -1.13 -5.94 -6.49
C VAL A 39 0.36 -5.64 -6.55
N LEU A 40 0.80 -5.04 -7.66
CA LEU A 40 2.14 -4.48 -7.79
C LEU A 40 2.15 -3.07 -7.20
N ILE A 41 2.92 -2.89 -6.14
CA ILE A 41 3.24 -1.59 -5.57
C ILE A 41 4.55 -1.09 -6.18
N TYR A 42 4.54 0.13 -6.71
CA TYR A 42 5.67 0.75 -7.40
C TYR A 42 5.77 2.24 -7.10
N LYS A 43 6.97 2.80 -7.26
CA LYS A 43 7.21 4.24 -7.15
C LYS A 43 7.18 4.92 -8.52
N GLU A 44 6.63 6.12 -8.54
CA GLU A 44 6.75 7.07 -9.64
C GLU A 44 7.09 8.44 -9.05
N GLY A 45 8.34 8.87 -9.26
CA GLY A 45 8.90 10.01 -8.53
C GLY A 45 8.97 9.76 -7.03
N ASN A 46 8.43 10.68 -6.23
CA ASN A 46 8.36 10.57 -4.77
C ASN A 46 7.05 9.92 -4.26
N LYS A 47 6.21 9.41 -5.16
CA LYS A 47 4.90 8.85 -4.85
C LYS A 47 4.87 7.34 -5.07
N VAL A 48 4.00 6.66 -4.33
CA VAL A 48 3.71 5.23 -4.47
C VAL A 48 2.32 5.01 -5.06
N TYR A 49 2.25 4.03 -5.95
CA TYR A 49 1.05 3.58 -6.64
C TYR A 49 0.92 2.05 -6.52
N GLY A 50 -0.30 1.55 -6.68
CA GLY A 50 -0.62 0.12 -6.58
C GLY A 50 -1.52 -0.31 -7.71
N LYS A 51 -1.09 -1.26 -8.53
CA LYS A 51 -1.82 -1.76 -9.70
C LYS A 51 -2.20 -3.22 -9.51
N ILE A 52 -3.47 -3.56 -9.73
CA ILE A 52 -3.90 -4.96 -9.78
C ILE A 52 -3.29 -5.59 -11.04
N ILE A 53 -2.41 -6.57 -10.88
CA ILE A 53 -1.81 -7.29 -12.01
C ILE A 53 -2.50 -8.62 -12.30
N ASN A 54 -3.18 -9.20 -11.30
CA ASN A 54 -3.79 -10.51 -11.39
C ASN A 54 -4.97 -10.63 -10.41
N LEU A 55 -6.11 -11.13 -10.87
CA LEU A 55 -7.18 -11.64 -10.00
C LEU A 55 -6.98 -13.15 -9.83
N ILE A 56 -6.90 -13.62 -8.60
CA ILE A 56 -6.47 -14.99 -8.29
C ILE A 56 -7.61 -15.99 -8.53
N LEU A 57 -8.84 -15.59 -8.22
CA LEU A 57 -10.00 -16.45 -8.33
C LEU A 57 -10.48 -16.56 -9.80
N PRO A 58 -10.66 -17.77 -10.36
CA PRO A 58 -11.12 -17.96 -11.74
C PRO A 58 -12.42 -17.22 -12.07
N GLU A 59 -13.35 -17.16 -11.11
CA GLU A 59 -14.63 -16.47 -11.26
C GLU A 59 -14.50 -14.94 -11.30
N ASP A 60 -13.35 -14.39 -10.90
CA ASP A 60 -13.06 -12.96 -10.94
C ASP A 60 -12.33 -12.54 -12.23
N LYS A 61 -11.80 -13.49 -13.00
CA LYS A 61 -11.07 -13.23 -14.25
C LYS A 61 -11.92 -12.47 -15.27
N GLY A 62 -11.31 -11.45 -15.87
CA GLY A 62 -11.94 -10.62 -16.89
C GLY A 62 -13.08 -9.71 -16.39
N LYS A 63 -13.34 -9.65 -15.07
CA LYS A 63 -14.36 -8.74 -14.53
C LYS A 63 -14.03 -7.28 -14.84
N LEU A 64 -15.08 -6.53 -15.18
CA LEU A 64 -15.02 -5.09 -15.40
C LEU A 64 -15.43 -4.33 -14.14
N CYS A 65 -14.85 -3.16 -13.89
CA CYS A 65 -15.33 -2.28 -12.83
C CYS A 65 -16.57 -1.49 -13.28
N LEU A 66 -17.74 -2.13 -13.18
CA LEU A 66 -19.02 -1.55 -13.63
C LEU A 66 -19.49 -0.37 -12.75
N LYS A 67 -19.17 -0.40 -11.45
CA LYS A 67 -19.55 0.64 -10.48
C LYS A 67 -18.55 1.80 -10.41
N CYS A 68 -17.36 1.64 -10.99
CA CYS A 68 -16.38 2.71 -11.07
C CYS A 68 -16.94 3.90 -11.86
N LYS A 69 -16.37 5.07 -11.60
CA LYS A 69 -16.68 6.33 -12.31
C LYS A 69 -15.47 6.80 -13.10
N GLY A 70 -15.69 7.75 -14.01
CA GLY A 70 -14.64 8.35 -14.82
C GLY A 70 -13.89 7.32 -15.66
N GLU A 71 -12.57 7.48 -15.73
CA GLU A 71 -11.68 6.67 -16.59
C GLU A 71 -11.65 5.18 -16.23
N ASN A 72 -11.99 4.83 -14.99
CA ASN A 72 -12.01 3.46 -14.49
C ASN A 72 -13.32 2.72 -14.80
N LYS A 73 -14.37 3.43 -15.26
CA LYS A 73 -15.67 2.82 -15.56
C LYS A 73 -15.55 1.84 -16.74
N ASN A 74 -16.11 0.65 -16.58
CA ASN A 74 -16.11 -0.42 -17.59
C ASN A 74 -14.72 -0.88 -18.04
N LYS A 75 -13.66 -0.55 -17.28
CA LYS A 75 -12.32 -1.09 -17.52
C LYS A 75 -12.18 -2.46 -16.84
N PRO A 76 -11.36 -3.37 -17.39
CA PRO A 76 -10.96 -4.58 -16.68
C PRO A 76 -10.39 -4.22 -15.30
N ILE A 77 -10.77 -4.99 -14.28
CA ILE A 77 -10.25 -4.79 -12.92
C ILE A 77 -8.74 -5.10 -12.88
N GLU A 78 -8.32 -6.16 -13.56
CA GLU A 78 -6.91 -6.38 -13.87
C GLU A 78 -6.38 -5.20 -14.71
N GLY A 79 -5.34 -4.56 -14.22
CA GLY A 79 -4.74 -3.38 -14.82
C GLY A 79 -5.13 -2.06 -14.17
N LEU A 80 -6.14 -2.02 -13.27
CA LEU A 80 -6.48 -0.79 -12.55
C LEU A 80 -5.39 -0.40 -11.56
N VAL A 81 -5.04 0.89 -11.56
CA VAL A 81 -4.25 1.51 -10.50
C VAL A 81 -5.20 1.89 -9.38
N ILE A 82 -5.19 1.11 -8.31
CA ILE A 82 -6.11 1.25 -7.17
C ILE A 82 -5.53 2.06 -6.02
N LEU A 83 -4.21 2.02 -5.77
CA LEU A 83 -3.55 2.92 -4.83
C LEU A 83 -2.92 4.06 -5.63
N LYS A 84 -3.15 5.31 -5.21
CA LYS A 84 -2.64 6.49 -5.91
C LYS A 84 -2.08 7.53 -4.96
N ASP A 85 -1.01 8.18 -5.41
CA ASP A 85 -0.46 9.42 -4.86
C ASP A 85 -0.01 9.35 -3.40
N LEU A 86 0.33 8.15 -2.91
CA LEU A 86 0.83 7.97 -1.55
C LEU A 86 2.23 8.61 -1.42
N ILE A 87 2.46 9.39 -0.38
CA ILE A 87 3.73 10.08 -0.11
C ILE A 87 4.29 9.58 1.22
N LEU A 88 5.60 9.37 1.30
CA LEU A 88 6.25 8.96 2.53
C LEU A 88 6.26 10.12 3.53
N GLU A 89 5.61 9.91 4.68
CA GLU A 89 5.58 10.78 5.84
C GLU A 89 6.00 9.93 7.06
N ASP A 90 7.18 10.23 7.60
CA ASP A 90 7.86 9.41 8.62
C ASP A 90 8.01 7.94 8.17
N ASP A 91 7.27 7.03 8.81
CA ASP A 91 7.27 5.57 8.55
C ASP A 91 5.97 5.10 7.86
N THR A 92 5.17 6.02 7.32
CA THR A 92 3.88 5.73 6.67
C THR A 92 3.81 6.38 5.31
N TRP A 93 3.25 5.67 4.34
CA TRP A 93 2.90 6.25 3.05
C TRP A 93 1.46 6.73 3.12
N ASP A 94 1.23 8.04 3.20
CA ASP A 94 -0.07 8.68 3.49
C ASP A 94 -0.52 9.60 2.34
N SER A 95 -1.58 10.38 2.54
CA SER A 95 -2.16 11.37 1.63
C SER A 95 -2.64 10.79 0.28
N GLY A 96 -2.70 9.47 0.16
CA GLY A 96 -3.10 8.79 -1.04
C GLY A 96 -4.58 8.43 -1.05
N THR A 97 -4.98 7.69 -2.09
CA THR A 97 -6.32 7.15 -2.21
C THR A 97 -6.31 5.68 -2.58
N ILE A 98 -7.37 4.97 -2.20
CA ILE A 98 -7.65 3.60 -2.63
C ILE A 98 -9.00 3.49 -3.33
N LEU A 99 -9.01 2.93 -4.54
CA LEU A 99 -10.23 2.53 -5.26
C LEU A 99 -10.62 1.10 -4.87
N ASP A 100 -11.86 0.91 -4.41
CA ASP A 100 -12.48 -0.41 -4.30
C ASP A 100 -13.27 -0.73 -5.59
N PRO A 101 -12.81 -1.67 -6.44
CA PRO A 101 -13.51 -2.00 -7.68
C PRO A 101 -14.89 -2.65 -7.47
N LYS A 102 -15.15 -3.27 -6.31
CA LYS A 102 -16.43 -3.93 -5.99
C LYS A 102 -17.54 -2.92 -5.74
N SER A 103 -17.23 -1.80 -5.09
CA SER A 103 -18.18 -0.72 -4.83
C SER A 103 -18.05 0.46 -5.79
N GLY A 104 -16.91 0.59 -6.48
CA GLY A 104 -16.57 1.75 -7.32
C GLY A 104 -16.25 3.01 -6.53
N LYS A 105 -16.10 2.91 -5.20
CA LYS A 105 -15.82 4.03 -4.32
C LYS A 105 -14.32 4.24 -4.16
N ILE A 106 -13.94 5.51 -4.01
CA ILE A 106 -12.58 5.93 -3.71
C ILE A 106 -12.57 6.41 -2.25
N TYR A 107 -11.54 6.01 -1.52
CA TYR A 107 -11.33 6.33 -0.11
C TYR A 107 -9.98 7.01 0.05
N ASP A 108 -9.85 7.86 1.07
CA ASP A 108 -8.54 8.32 1.53
C ASP A 108 -7.78 7.10 2.08
N CYS A 109 -6.46 7.08 1.89
CA CYS A 109 -5.66 5.89 2.16
C CYS A 109 -4.26 6.22 2.66
N TYR A 110 -3.82 5.42 3.64
CA TYR A 110 -2.41 5.27 3.96
C TYR A 110 -2.03 3.79 4.02
N ILE A 111 -0.75 3.51 3.80
CA ILE A 111 -0.16 2.18 3.94
C ILE A 111 1.09 2.24 4.83
N SER A 112 1.30 1.20 5.62
CA SER A 112 2.49 1.05 6.47
C SER A 112 2.89 -0.41 6.59
N LEU A 113 4.19 -0.66 6.72
CA LEU A 113 4.69 -2.00 6.99
C LEU A 113 4.55 -2.30 8.48
N GLU A 114 3.93 -3.45 8.80
CA GLU A 114 4.02 -4.04 10.14
C GLU A 114 5.33 -4.83 10.30
N ASP A 115 5.73 -5.50 9.23
CA ASP A 115 7.01 -6.18 9.05
C ASP A 115 7.33 -6.22 7.55
N ASP A 116 8.49 -6.77 7.17
CA ASP A 116 8.95 -6.83 5.77
C ASP A 116 7.91 -7.46 4.81
N ASN A 117 7.05 -8.34 5.31
CA ASN A 117 6.12 -9.16 4.53
C ASN A 117 4.64 -8.90 4.84
N THR A 118 4.34 -7.95 5.71
CA THR A 118 2.98 -7.61 6.14
C THR A 118 2.71 -6.12 5.95
N LEU A 119 1.84 -5.79 5.01
CA LEU A 119 1.42 -4.42 4.72
C LEU A 119 0.04 -4.16 5.30
N LYS A 120 -0.07 -3.11 6.10
CA LYS A 120 -1.35 -2.55 6.55
C LYS A 120 -1.82 -1.54 5.52
N VAL A 121 -3.05 -1.72 5.03
CA VAL A 121 -3.68 -0.82 4.07
C VAL A 121 -4.96 -0.27 4.68
N ARG A 122 -4.96 1.00 5.08
CA ARG A 122 -6.12 1.66 5.67
C ARG A 122 -6.84 2.48 4.60
N GLY A 123 -8.15 2.25 4.43
CA GLY A 123 -9.04 3.10 3.66
C GLY A 123 -10.12 3.73 4.55
N PHE A 124 -10.40 5.03 4.38
CA PHE A 124 -11.38 5.76 5.20
C PHE A 124 -12.08 6.88 4.43
N LEU A 125 -13.14 7.44 5.02
CA LEU A 125 -13.84 8.62 4.51
C LEU A 125 -13.70 9.78 5.50
N GLY A 126 -12.94 10.81 5.13
CA GLY A 126 -12.74 12.00 5.96
C GLY A 126 -11.86 11.73 7.17
N PHE A 127 -12.42 11.20 8.26
CA PHE A 127 -11.63 10.88 9.47
C PHE A 127 -11.16 9.41 9.45
N SER A 128 -9.87 9.18 9.71
CA SER A 128 -9.24 7.85 9.66
C SER A 128 -9.84 6.82 10.62
N LEU A 129 -10.48 7.28 11.71
CA LEU A 129 -11.26 6.46 12.65
C LEU A 129 -12.46 5.78 11.97
N LEU A 130 -13.06 6.40 10.95
CA LEU A 130 -14.21 5.89 10.21
C LEU A 130 -13.76 5.20 8.90
N GLY A 131 -13.10 4.06 9.04
CA GLY A 131 -12.54 3.30 7.92
C GLY A 131 -12.32 1.82 8.22
N ARG A 132 -11.62 1.15 7.31
CA ARG A 132 -11.22 -0.26 7.44
C ARG A 132 -9.73 -0.43 7.13
N THR A 133 -9.10 -1.36 7.82
CA THR A 133 -7.71 -1.75 7.60
C THR A 133 -7.71 -3.16 7.04
N GLN A 134 -7.08 -3.36 5.90
CA GLN A 134 -6.78 -4.68 5.36
C GLN A 134 -5.31 -5.02 5.62
N ILE A 135 -5.05 -6.32 5.72
CA ILE A 135 -3.70 -6.86 5.80
C ILE A 135 -3.38 -7.51 4.46
N TRP A 136 -2.34 -7.03 3.81
CA TRP A 136 -1.82 -7.65 2.59
C TRP A 136 -0.52 -8.37 2.90
N LYS A 137 -0.32 -9.51 2.25
CA LYS A 137 0.88 -10.34 2.43
C LYS A 137 1.79 -10.22 1.23
N ARG A 138 3.09 -10.04 1.46
CA ARG A 138 4.05 -10.01 0.36
C ARG A 138 4.00 -11.35 -0.38
N LYS A 139 3.97 -11.29 -1.71
CA LYS A 139 4.13 -12.47 -2.54
C LYS A 139 5.60 -12.88 -2.49
N LEU A 140 5.86 -13.97 -1.78
CA LEU A 140 7.14 -14.66 -1.77
C LEU A 140 7.05 -15.74 -2.86
N ASP A 141 8.00 -15.73 -3.79
CA ASP A 141 8.07 -16.71 -4.88
C ASP A 141 8.29 -18.14 -4.37
#